data_AF-A0A0Q4Q0E8-F1
#
_entry.id   AF-A0A0Q4Q0E8-F1
#
_cell.length_a   1.000
_cell.length_b   1.000
_cell.length_c   1.000
_cell.angle_alpha   90.00
_cell.angle_beta   90.00
_cell.angle_gamma   90.00
#
_symmetry.space_group_name_H-M   'P 1'
#
loop_
_entity.id
_entity.type
_entity.pdbx_description
1 polymer ?
#
loop_
_entity_poly.entity_id
_entity_poly.type
_entity_poly.pdbx_seq_one_letter_code
_entity_poly.pdbx_strand_id
1 'polypeptide(L)'
;MKSGTVHIVPDDLATALTADASIEPLWDALTPLGRNEFLCWIKDAKQPATRQRRIARTIAELVDGKKRPCCWPGCIHRTDKAPGRWQQAVLIDGKA
;
A
#
# COMPACT_ATOMS: atom_id res chain seq x y z
N MET A 1 -6.73 6.40 11.45
CA MET A 1 -5.81 5.92 10.40
C MET A 1 -5.89 6.77 9.13
N LYS A 2 -4.76 7.27 8.63
CA LYS A 2 -4.72 8.04 7.37
C LYS A 2 -4.64 7.12 6.14
N SER A 3 -5.36 7.48 5.08
CA SER A 3 -5.35 6.77 3.78
C SER A 3 -4.31 7.32 2.80
N GLY A 4 -4.14 6.63 1.67
CA GLY A 4 -3.31 7.08 0.55
C GLY A 4 -4.02 8.09 -0.35
N THR A 5 -3.40 8.43 -1.48
CA THR A 5 -3.96 9.34 -2.49
C THR A 5 -5.12 8.73 -3.29
N VAL A 6 -5.09 7.42 -3.54
CA VAL A 6 -6.11 6.71 -4.35
C VAL A 6 -6.72 5.56 -3.55
N HIS A 7 -5.92 4.88 -2.74
CA HIS A 7 -6.37 3.72 -1.97
C HIS A 7 -6.69 4.09 -0.52
N ILE A 8 -7.75 3.48 0.00
CA ILE A 8 -8.16 3.56 1.40
C ILE A 8 -7.53 2.43 2.21
N VAL A 9 -7.33 2.65 3.51
CA VAL A 9 -6.87 1.62 4.43
C VAL A 9 -7.96 0.53 4.57
N PRO A 10 -7.67 -0.74 4.26
CA PRO A 10 -8.60 -1.83 4.52
C PRO A 10 -8.57 -2.26 5.99
N ASP A 11 -9.68 -2.83 6.47
CA ASP A 11 -9.87 -3.16 7.89
C ASP A 11 -8.79 -4.10 8.44
N ASP A 12 -8.35 -5.09 7.66
CA ASP A 12 -7.33 -6.05 8.09
C ASP A 12 -5.95 -5.40 8.29
N LEU A 13 -5.58 -4.45 7.43
CA LEU A 13 -4.40 -3.62 7.65
C LEU A 13 -4.61 -2.69 8.83
N ALA A 14 -5.81 -2.12 9.00
CA ALA A 14 -6.11 -1.23 10.10
C ALA A 14 -5.91 -1.94 11.45
N THR A 15 -6.48 -3.14 11.60
CA THR A 15 -6.29 -4.00 12.77
C THR A 15 -4.82 -4.28 13.03
N ALA A 16 -4.03 -4.63 12.01
CA ALA A 16 -2.61 -4.92 12.16
C ALA A 16 -1.78 -3.69 12.59
N LEU A 17 -2.10 -2.50 12.06
CA LEU A 17 -1.42 -1.25 12.41
C LEU A 17 -1.76 -0.78 13.83
N THR A 18 -2.97 -1.05 14.32
CA THR A 18 -3.38 -0.69 15.69
C THR A 18 -3.02 -1.74 16.74
N ALA A 19 -2.55 -2.93 16.32
CA ALA A 19 -2.19 -4.00 17.26
C ALA A 19 -0.96 -3.64 18.12
N ASP A 20 -0.09 -2.76 17.61
CA ASP A 20 1.05 -2.20 18.33
C ASP A 20 1.01 -0.68 18.21
N ALA A 21 0.89 0.00 19.35
CA ALA A 21 0.77 1.45 19.44
C ALA A 21 2.00 2.21 18.88
N SER A 22 3.14 1.54 18.72
CA SER A 22 4.34 2.14 18.11
C SER A 22 4.25 2.23 16.58
N ILE A 23 3.36 1.47 15.94
CA ILE A 23 3.31 1.35 14.48
C ILE A 23 2.39 2.38 13.83
N GLU A 24 1.23 2.66 14.42
CA GLU A 24 0.30 3.67 13.88
C GLU A 24 0.96 5.04 13.64
N PRO A 25 1.79 5.58 14.54
CA PRO A 25 2.52 6.82 14.28
C PRO A 25 3.46 6.75 13.08
N LEU A 26 4.12 5.59 12.86
CA LEU A 26 5.02 5.40 11.71
C LEU A 26 4.24 5.42 10.39
N TRP A 27 3.06 4.80 10.37
CA TRP A 27 2.14 4.83 9.22
C TRP A 27 1.63 6.25 8.94
N ASP A 28 1.20 6.95 9.98
CA ASP A 28 0.65 8.30 9.86
C ASP A 28 1.71 9.35 9.48
N ALA A 29 2.99 9.08 9.78
CA ALA A 29 4.13 9.89 9.37
C ALA A 29 4.54 9.70 7.89
N LEU A 30 4.06 8.65 7.21
CA LEU A 30 4.27 8.51 5.78
C LEU A 30 3.60 9.67 5.01
N THR A 31 4.11 9.96 3.81
CA THR A 31 3.38 10.84 2.89
C THR A 31 2.10 10.13 2.41
N PRO A 32 1.06 10.87 1.95
CA PRO A 32 -0.11 10.25 1.31
C PRO A 32 0.28 9.30 0.18
N LEU A 33 1.33 9.64 -0.57
CA LEU A 33 1.85 8.78 -1.63
C LEU A 33 2.50 7.51 -1.07
N GLY A 34 3.34 7.61 -0.04
CA GLY A 34 3.96 6.43 0.61
C GLY A 34 2.92 5.43 1.12
N ARG A 35 1.87 5.92 1.78
CA ARG A 35 0.72 5.08 2.18
C ARG A 35 0.06 4.44 0.97
N ASN A 36 -0.17 5.22 -0.09
CA ASN A 36 -0.80 4.72 -1.31
C ASN A 36 -0.03 3.56 -1.95
N GLU A 37 1.31 3.61 -1.92
CA GLU A 37 2.15 2.54 -2.46
C GLU A 37 1.98 1.23 -1.68
N PHE A 38 2.01 1.27 -0.35
CA PHE A 38 1.74 0.09 0.49
C PHE A 38 0.31 -0.45 0.28
N LEU A 39 -0.68 0.44 0.23
CA LEU A 39 -2.08 0.07 0.05
C LEU A 39 -2.33 -0.58 -1.31
N CYS A 40 -1.79 -0.02 -2.39
CA CYS A 40 -1.90 -0.61 -3.73
C CYS A 40 -1.24 -2.00 -3.76
N TRP A 41 -0.05 -2.12 -3.17
CA TRP A 41 0.69 -3.38 -3.12
C TRP A 41 -0.06 -4.44 -2.30
N ILE A 42 -0.66 -4.10 -1.16
CA ILE A 42 -1.46 -5.04 -0.39
C ILE A 42 -2.74 -5.43 -1.15
N LYS A 43 -3.41 -4.47 -1.80
CA LYS A 43 -4.64 -4.70 -2.57
C LYS A 43 -4.41 -5.58 -3.81
N ASP A 44 -3.26 -5.46 -4.44
CA ASP A 44 -2.87 -6.27 -5.60
C ASP A 44 -2.74 -7.78 -5.29
N ALA A 45 -2.55 -8.15 -4.01
CA ALA A 45 -2.49 -9.55 -3.60
C ALA A 45 -3.87 -10.22 -3.65
N LYS A 46 -4.14 -10.94 -4.76
CA LYS A 46 -5.39 -11.70 -4.96
C LYS A 46 -5.53 -12.92 -4.04
N GLN A 47 -4.41 -13.50 -3.60
CA GLN A 47 -4.40 -14.69 -2.74
C GLN A 47 -4.35 -14.29 -1.25
N PRO A 48 -5.25 -14.79 -0.38
CA PRO A 48 -5.30 -14.41 1.03
C PRO A 48 -3.97 -14.59 1.77
N ALA A 49 -3.27 -15.70 1.54
CA ALA A 49 -1.96 -15.96 2.16
C ALA A 49 -0.90 -14.92 1.75
N THR A 50 -0.92 -14.47 0.50
CA THR A 50 0.01 -13.42 0.03
C THR A 50 -0.36 -12.06 0.62
N ARG A 51 -1.65 -11.76 0.74
CA ARG A 51 -2.13 -10.53 1.38
C ARG A 51 -1.67 -10.44 2.83
N GLN A 52 -1.88 -11.49 3.62
CA GLN A 52 -1.43 -11.56 5.01
C GLN A 52 0.09 -11.39 5.13
N ARG A 53 0.86 -12.05 4.26
CA ARG A 53 2.33 -11.86 4.22
C ARG A 53 2.72 -10.40 3.89
N ARG A 54 2.03 -9.73 2.95
CA ARG A 54 2.28 -8.32 2.61
C ARG A 54 1.91 -7.37 3.76
N ILE A 55 0.86 -7.66 4.53
CA ILE A 55 0.49 -6.90 5.73
C ILE A 55 1.60 -7.04 6.78
N ALA A 56 1.99 -8.26 7.14
CA ALA A 56 3.06 -8.50 8.11
C ALA A 56 4.37 -7.82 7.69
N ARG A 57 4.73 -7.90 6.40
CA ARG A 57 5.91 -7.23 5.86
C ARG A 57 5.80 -5.70 5.89
N THR A 58 4.61 -5.14 5.69
CA THR A 58 4.40 -3.69 5.84
C THR A 58 4.74 -3.23 7.26
N ILE A 59 4.31 -3.98 8.29
CA ILE A 59 4.67 -3.68 9.69
C ILE A 59 6.19 -3.69 9.88
N ALA A 60 6.87 -4.75 9.43
CA ALA A 60 8.33 -4.85 9.53
C ALA A 60 9.05 -3.71 8.77
N GLU A 61 8.60 -3.37 7.57
CA GLU A 61 9.18 -2.29 6.78
C GLU A 61 8.96 -0.91 7.39
N LEU A 62 7.83 -0.67 8.08
CA LEU A 62 7.61 0.57 8.83
C LEU A 62 8.60 0.71 9.98
N VAL A 63 8.81 -0.38 10.74
CA VAL A 63 9.80 -0.43 11.83
C VAL A 63 11.22 -0.16 11.29
N ASP A 64 11.55 -0.73 10.13
CA ASP A 64 12.81 -0.48 9.41
C ASP A 64 12.90 0.93 8.78
N GLY A 65 11.90 1.80 9.00
CA GLY A 65 11.84 3.16 8.50
C GLY A 65 11.60 3.29 7.00
N LYS A 66 11.23 2.21 6.32
CA LYS A 66 10.91 2.25 4.88
C LYS A 66 9.64 3.08 4.64
N LYS A 67 9.65 3.81 3.53
CA LYS A 67 8.54 4.70 3.15
C LYS A 67 7.71 4.18 1.98
N ARG A 68 8.09 3.02 1.43
CA ARG A 68 7.43 2.32 0.32
C ARG A 68 7.77 0.83 0.36
N PRO A 69 6.92 -0.04 -0.20
CA PRO A 69 7.20 -1.47 -0.33
C PRO A 69 8.44 -1.74 -1.19
N CYS A 70 9.32 -2.64 -0.74
CA CYS A 70 10.43 -3.13 -1.57
C CYS A 70 9.93 -3.96 -2.78
N CYS A 71 10.64 -3.87 -3.91
CA CYS A 71 10.33 -4.58 -5.15
C CYS A 71 8.90 -4.31 -5.69
N TRP A 72 8.38 -3.10 -5.47
CA TRP A 72 7.12 -2.62 -6.03
C TRP A 72 7.38 -1.52 -7.06
N PRO A 73 6.94 -1.67 -8.32
CA PRO A 73 7.21 -0.70 -9.38
C PRO A 73 6.44 0.61 -9.23
N GLY A 74 5.44 0.63 -8.33
CA GLY A 74 4.59 1.79 -8.06
C GLY A 74 3.13 1.53 -8.39
N CYS A 75 2.25 2.26 -7.71
CA CYS A 75 0.82 2.20 -7.92
C CYS A 75 0.48 2.61 -9.37
N ILE A 76 -0.20 1.71 -10.08
CA ILE A 76 -0.67 1.95 -11.45
C ILE A 76 -1.90 2.86 -11.51
N HIS A 77 -2.62 3.02 -10.40
CA HIS A 77 -3.84 3.84 -10.30
C HIS A 77 -3.57 5.32 -10.01
N ARG A 78 -2.30 5.74 -9.99
CA ARG A 78 -1.89 7.13 -9.74
C ARG A 78 -2.39 8.06 -10.84
N THR A 79 -3.02 9.16 -10.45
CA THR A 79 -3.54 10.19 -11.37
C THR A 79 -2.66 11.44 -11.43
N ASP A 80 -1.60 11.52 -10.62
CA ASP A 80 -0.68 12.67 -10.56
C ASP A 80 0.31 12.70 -11.74
N LYS A 81 0.43 11.62 -12.50
CA LYS A 81 1.27 11.53 -13.70
C LYS A 81 0.64 10.62 -14.73
N ALA A 82 0.97 10.85 -16.00
CA ALA A 82 0.59 9.93 -17.07
C ALA A 82 1.20 8.53 -16.82
N PRO A 83 0.43 7.44 -16.99
CA PRO A 83 0.95 6.09 -16.84
C PRO A 83 2.00 5.80 -17.92
N GLY A 84 3.08 5.11 -17.55
CA GLY A 84 4.10 4.67 -18.49
C GLY A 84 3.60 3.56 -19.44
N ARG A 85 4.36 3.25 -20.49
CA ARG A 85 3.97 2.28 -21.53
C ARG A 85 3.51 0.92 -20.97
N TRP A 86 4.27 0.36 -20.02
CA TRP A 86 3.89 -0.92 -19.40
C TRP A 86 2.64 -0.80 -18.52
N GLN A 87 2.48 0.34 -17.82
CA GLN A 87 1.32 0.61 -16.98
C GLN A 87 0.06 0.68 -17.83
N GLN A 88 0.12 1.38 -18.96
CA GLN A 88 -0.96 1.43 -19.94
C GLN A 88 -1.39 0.05 -20.43
N ALA A 89 -0.44 -0.89 -20.59
CA ALA A 89 -0.74 -2.25 -21.01
C ALA A 89 -1.40 -3.12 -19.93
N VAL A 90 -1.23 -2.78 -18.64
CA VAL A 90 -1.80 -3.54 -17.50
C VAL A 90 -2.94 -2.82 -16.80
N LEU A 91 -3.20 -1.55 -17.13
CA LEU A 91 -4.44 -0.83 -16.85
C LEU A 91 -5.56 -1.44 -17.71
N ILE A 92 -5.81 -2.73 -17.51
CA ILE A 92 -7.00 -3.39 -18.03
C ILE A 92 -8.13 -2.89 -17.14
N ASP A 93 -9.03 -2.13 -17.73
CA ASP A 93 -10.31 -1.70 -17.17
C ASP A 93 -10.90 -2.79 -16.27
N GLY A 94 -10.75 -2.59 -14.96
CA GLY A 94 -11.44 -3.33 -13.93
C GLY A 94 -12.20 -2.33 -13.11
N LYS A 95 -13.38 -1.94 -13.64
CA LYS A 95 -14.40 -1.15 -12.93
C LYS A 95 -14.41 -1.53 -11.45
N ALA A 96 -14.30 -0.50 -10.60
CA ALA A 96 -14.80 -0.57 -9.23
C ALA A 96 -16.29 -0.95 -9.23
#